data_AF-Q147C5-F1
#
_entry.id   AF-Q147C5-F1
#
_cell.length_a   1.000
_cell.length_b   1.000
_cell.length_c   1.000
_cell.angle_alpha   90.00
_cell.angle_beta   90.00
_cell.angle_gamma   90.00
#
_symmetry.space_group_name_H-M   'P 1'
#
loop_
_entity.id
_entity.type
_entity.pdbx_description
1 polymer ?
#
loop_
_entity_poly.entity_id
_entity_poly.type
_entity_poly.pdbx_seq_one_letter_code
_entity_poly.pdbx_strand_id
1 'polypeptide(L)'
;MRPAVSTIESSWRSNVFTCRNQSCDAQWEQSDVVIKNEGQGLLFRCPMCGARNYVERFDADDGSVLYEQIEGRPATGPMAE
;
A
#
# COMPACT_ATOMS: atom_id res chain seq x y z
N MET A 1 36.43 17.24 -1.25
CA MET A 1 36.04 16.06 -2.03
C MET A 1 34.93 15.33 -1.28
N ARG A 2 33.80 15.08 -1.98
CA ARG A 2 32.60 14.29 -1.61
C ARG A 2 31.71 14.88 -0.50
N PRO A 3 30.49 15.36 -0.81
CA PRO A 3 29.54 15.76 0.22
C PRO A 3 28.97 14.50 0.89
N ALA A 4 28.83 14.55 2.21
CA ALA A 4 28.04 13.61 2.98
C ALA A 4 26.56 13.82 2.62
N VAL A 5 26.04 13.03 1.68
CA VAL A 5 24.60 12.96 1.43
C VAL A 5 23.98 12.10 2.54
N SER A 6 23.79 12.70 3.71
CA SER A 6 22.97 12.13 4.80
C SER A 6 21.59 12.78 4.82
N THR A 7 21.02 12.98 3.63
CA THR A 7 19.72 13.59 3.43
C THR A 7 18.79 12.51 2.86
N ILE A 8 17.76 12.16 3.64
CA ILE A 8 16.58 11.34 3.30
C ILE A 8 16.70 9.83 3.62
N GLU A 9 17.01 9.46 4.87
CA GLU A 9 16.78 8.09 5.38
C GLU A 9 15.62 8.03 6.40
N SER A 10 14.66 8.97 6.35
CA SER A 10 13.58 9.05 7.36
C SER A 10 12.18 9.26 6.79
N SER A 11 11.98 8.98 5.50
CA SER A 11 10.65 9.07 4.87
C SER A 11 10.30 7.83 4.03
N TRP A 12 10.76 6.65 4.47
CA TRP A 12 10.29 5.31 4.06
C TRP A 12 8.84 5.03 4.52
N ARG A 13 8.03 6.09 4.62
CA ARG A 13 6.66 6.11 5.11
C ARG A 13 5.73 5.53 4.04
N SER A 14 5.21 4.34 4.32
CA SER A 14 3.91 3.82 3.90
C SER A 14 3.64 3.47 2.42
N ASN A 15 4.56 3.68 1.48
CA ASN A 15 4.32 3.38 0.05
C ASN A 15 4.77 1.99 -0.44
N VAL A 16 5.41 1.19 0.42
CA VAL A 16 5.85 -0.17 0.06
C VAL A 16 4.79 -1.18 0.50
N PHE A 17 4.24 -1.90 -0.47
CA PHE A 17 3.30 -2.97 -0.25
C PHE A 17 3.98 -4.32 -0.28
N THR A 18 3.67 -5.18 0.68
CA THR A 18 4.22 -6.54 0.74
C THR A 18 3.17 -7.55 0.31
N CYS A 19 3.52 -8.45 -0.60
CA CYS A 19 2.63 -9.54 -0.98
C CYS A 19 2.44 -10.51 0.18
N ARG A 20 1.23 -10.58 0.75
CA ARG A 20 0.86 -11.41 1.91
C ARG A 20 0.70 -12.91 1.61
N ASN A 21 0.99 -13.33 0.38
CA ASN A 21 1.02 -14.76 0.06
C ASN A 21 2.33 -15.37 0.57
N GLN A 22 2.25 -16.31 1.52
CA GLN A 22 3.38 -16.94 2.22
C GLN A 22 4.46 -17.53 1.31
N SER A 23 4.14 -17.82 0.04
CA SER A 23 5.10 -18.34 -0.94
C SER A 23 5.79 -17.27 -1.78
N CYS A 24 5.44 -15.99 -1.62
CA CYS A 24 5.91 -14.91 -2.49
C CYS A 24 6.67 -13.82 -1.73
N ASP A 25 6.08 -13.25 -0.68
CA ASP A 25 6.68 -12.19 0.17
C ASP A 25 7.36 -11.03 -0.58
N ALA A 26 6.99 -10.82 -1.85
CA ALA A 26 7.58 -9.79 -2.70
C ALA A 26 7.11 -8.40 -2.27
N GLN A 27 8.01 -7.42 -2.34
CA GLN A 27 7.73 -6.02 -2.04
C GLN A 27 7.52 -5.25 -3.33
N TRP A 28 6.55 -4.33 -3.32
CA TRP A 28 6.17 -3.52 -4.47
C TRP A 28 5.96 -2.08 -4.04
N GLU A 29 6.31 -1.13 -4.89
CA GLU A 29 5.91 0.25 -4.70
C GLU A 29 4.51 0.47 -5.28
N GLN A 30 3.80 1.48 -4.78
CA GLN A 30 2.50 1.87 -5.33
C GLN A 30 2.53 2.12 -6.84
N SER A 31 3.66 2.60 -7.38
CA SER A 31 3.84 2.83 -8.81
C SER A 31 3.99 1.54 -9.63
N ASP A 32 4.42 0.44 -9.02
CA ASP A 32 4.63 -0.85 -9.70
C ASP A 32 3.36 -1.72 -9.75
N VAL A 33 2.35 -1.39 -8.96
CA VAL A 33 1.13 -2.20 -8.84
C VAL A 33 -0.12 -1.41 -9.20
N VAL A 34 -1.08 -2.11 -9.81
CA VAL A 34 -2.38 -1.53 -10.13
C VAL A 34 -3.32 -1.74 -8.96
N ILE A 35 -3.61 -0.67 -8.22
CA ILE A 35 -4.65 -0.64 -7.19
C ILE A 35 -5.99 -0.36 -7.86
N LYS A 36 -6.96 -1.23 -7.63
CA LYS A 36 -8.33 -1.08 -8.15
C LYS A 36 -9.35 -1.60 -7.15
N ASN A 37 -10.57 -1.06 -7.22
CA ASN A 37 -11.68 -1.55 -6.42
C ASN A 37 -12.43 -2.64 -7.22
N GLU A 38 -12.40 -3.88 -6.74
CA GLU A 38 -13.11 -5.02 -7.37
C GLU A 38 -14.50 -5.27 -6.72
N GLY A 39 -15.12 -4.25 -6.10
CA GLY A 39 -16.44 -4.34 -5.44
C GLY A 39 -16.41 -4.81 -3.98
N GLN A 40 -15.21 -5.03 -3.42
CA GLN A 40 -15.02 -5.52 -2.04
C GLN A 40 -14.03 -4.68 -1.22
N GLY A 41 -13.56 -3.55 -1.78
CA GLY A 41 -12.46 -2.75 -1.25
C GLY A 41 -11.38 -2.52 -2.31
N LEU A 42 -10.49 -1.56 -2.05
CA LEU A 42 -9.32 -1.34 -2.87
C LEU A 42 -8.32 -2.48 -2.63
N LEU A 43 -7.79 -3.03 -3.71
CA LEU A 43 -6.78 -4.07 -3.65
C LEU A 43 -5.87 -3.97 -4.86
N PHE A 44 -4.65 -4.48 -4.71
CA PHE A 44 -3.78 -4.76 -5.84
C PHE A 44 -3.53 -6.25 -5.96
N ARG A 45 -3.26 -6.69 -7.19
CA ARG A 45 -2.84 -8.07 -7.48
C ARG A 45 -1.33 -8.08 -7.60
N CYS A 46 -0.67 -8.98 -6.86
CA CYS A 46 0.77 -9.16 -6.97
C CYS A 46 1.14 -9.60 -8.41
N PRO A 47 2.01 -8.87 -9.13
CA PRO A 47 2.43 -9.26 -10.48
C PRO A 47 3.14 -10.61 -10.55
N MET A 48 3.79 -11.03 -9.46
CA MET A 48 4.55 -12.29 -9.39
C MET A 48 3.69 -13.52 -9.15
N CYS A 49 2.66 -13.43 -8.30
CA CYS A 49 1.88 -14.61 -7.88
C CYS A 49 0.36 -14.46 -8.07
N GLY A 50 -0.13 -13.28 -8.46
CA GLY A 50 -1.54 -12.99 -8.63
C GLY A 50 -2.35 -12.85 -7.33
N ALA A 51 -1.70 -12.95 -6.17
CA ALA A 51 -2.36 -12.84 -4.87
C ALA A 51 -2.99 -11.46 -4.67
N ARG A 52 -4.16 -11.43 -4.01
CA ARG A 52 -4.92 -10.21 -3.72
C ARG A 52 -4.42 -9.62 -2.41
N ASN A 53 -3.94 -8.39 -2.46
CA ASN A 53 -3.48 -7.63 -1.31
C ASN A 53 -4.37 -6.41 -1.15
N TYR A 54 -5.06 -6.32 -0.02
CA TYR A 54 -5.99 -5.23 0.25
C TYR A 54 -5.25 -3.98 0.69
N VAL A 55 -5.76 -2.84 0.24
CA VAL A 55 -5.26 -1.52 0.62
C VAL A 55 -6.44 -0.63 0.94
N GLU A 56 -6.21 0.36 1.77
CA GLU A 56 -7.17 1.42 2.07
C GLU A 56 -6.64 2.73 1.54
N ARG A 57 -7.53 3.54 0.96
CA ARG A 57 -7.20 4.89 0.50
C ARG A 57 -7.48 5.86 1.63
N PHE A 58 -6.51 6.70 1.93
CA PHE A 58 -6.61 7.79 2.87
C PHE A 58 -6.33 9.11 2.17
N ASP A 59 -7.19 10.10 2.39
CA ASP A 59 -6.94 11.46 1.95
C ASP A 59 -6.19 12.17 3.10
N ALA A 60 -4.93 12.53 2.86
CA ALA A 60 -4.13 13.26 3.83
C ALA A 60 -4.61 14.70 3.96
N ASP A 61 -4.36 15.34 5.11
CA ASP A 61 -4.71 16.76 5.36
C ASP A 61 -4.08 17.74 4.36
N ASP A 62 -3.01 17.34 3.68
CA ASP A 62 -2.34 18.08 2.61
C ASP A 62 -3.07 17.97 1.24
N GLY A 63 -4.16 17.19 1.17
CA GLY A 63 -4.88 16.89 -0.07
C GLY A 63 -4.24 15.78 -0.91
N SER A 64 -3.14 15.20 -0.44
CA SER A 64 -2.46 14.06 -1.06
C SER A 64 -3.23 12.76 -0.81
N VAL A 65 -3.42 11.95 -1.86
CA VAL A 65 -4.04 10.62 -1.74
C VAL A 65 -2.98 9.60 -1.40
N LEU A 66 -3.11 8.97 -0.24
CA LEU A 66 -2.23 7.91 0.24
C LEU A 66 -2.96 6.56 0.19
N TYR A 67 -2.19 5.50 0.02
CA TYR A 67 -2.69 4.13 0.07
C TYR A 67 -1.90 3.37 1.13
N GLU A 68 -2.61 2.70 2.04
CA GLU A 68 -1.99 1.89 3.09
C GLU A 68 -2.42 0.44 2.96
N GLN A 69 -1.48 -0.49 3.07
CA GLN A 69 -1.79 -1.91 3.03
C GLN A 69 -2.40 -2.39 4.34
N ILE A 70 -3.54 -3.05 4.25
CA ILE A 70 -4.28 -3.57 5.40
C ILE A 70 -4.28 -5.10 5.44
N GLU A 71 -4.33 -5.66 6.65
CA GLU A 71 -4.42 -7.10 6.87
C GLU A 71 -5.88 -7.57 6.75
N GLY A 72 -6.28 -7.89 5.53
CA GLY A 72 -7.59 -8.47 5.24
C GLY A 72 -8.56 -7.52 4.56
N ARG A 73 -9.81 -7.97 4.39
CA ARG A 73 -10.85 -7.15 3.75
C ARG A 73 -11.18 -5.99 4.68
N PRO A 74 -11.27 -4.74 4.18
CA PRO A 74 -11.74 -3.64 5.02
C PRO A 74 -13.12 -4.01 5.53
N ALA A 75 -13.28 -4.05 6.85
CA ALA A 75 -14.60 -4.10 7.43
C ALA A 75 -15.32 -2.85 6.90
N THR A 76 -16.43 -3.03 6.19
CA THR A 76 -17.38 -1.93 5.98
C THR A 76 -17.53 -1.26 7.34
N GLY A 77 -17.10 0.00 7.44
CA GLY A 77 -16.86 0.67 8.71
C GLY A 77 -18.04 0.56 9.68
N PRO A 78 -17.82 0.84 10.98
CA PRO A 78 -18.90 0.78 11.95
C PRO A 78 -20.04 1.68 11.45
N MET A 79 -21.27 1.25 11.74
CA MET A 79 -22.39 2.20 11.87
C MET A 79 -21.86 3.37 12.71
N ALA A 80 -21.62 4.51 12.08
CA ALA A 80 -21.48 5.76 12.79
C ALA A 80 -22.90 6.11 13.26
N GLU A 81 -23.22 5.73 14.49
CA GLU A 81 -24.30 6.35 15.29
C GLU A 81 -23.75 7.57 16.01
#